data_AF-A0A0W7TH15-F1
#
_entry.id   AF-A0A0W7TH15-F1
#
_cell.length_a   1.000
_cell.length_b   1.000
_cell.length_c   1.000
_cell.angle_alpha   90.00
_cell.angle_beta   90.00
_cell.angle_gamma   90.00
#
_symmetry.space_group_name_H-M   'P 1'
#
loop_
_entity.id
_entity.type
_entity.pdbx_description
1 polymer ?
#
loop_
_entity_poly.entity_id
_entity_poly.type
_entity_poly.pdbx_seq_one_letter_code
_entity_poly.pdbx_strand_id
1 'polypeptide(L)'
;MRDVQYMVNVILMMLIWLTPIMYVKDFIDNDTFQTMLDINPLTYIVGMFQDCLYWKAVPGIEDAIIAVAASVIMLLIGTAVFEKYSPDFAEVL
;
A
#
# COMPACT_ATOMS: atom_id res chain seq x y z
N MET A 1 14.72 18.40 5.80
CA MET A 1 13.31 18.01 5.55
C MET A 1 12.90 18.10 4.07
N ARG A 2 13.47 19.03 3.27
CA ARG A 2 13.08 19.22 1.86
C ARG A 2 13.36 18.00 0.96
N ASP A 3 14.51 17.35 1.10
CA ASP A 3 14.90 16.22 0.24
C ASP A 3 14.07 14.95 0.49
N VAL A 4 13.73 14.69 1.76
CA VAL A 4 12.83 13.58 2.13
C VAL A 4 11.45 13.81 1.52
N GLN A 5 10.93 15.05 1.59
CA GLN A 5 9.64 15.37 0.99
C GLN A 5 9.65 15.18 -0.53
N TYR A 6 10.71 15.58 -1.22
CA TYR A 6 10.86 15.34 -2.66
C TYR A 6 10.94 13.84 -2.98
N MET A 7 11.74 13.07 -2.23
CA MET A 7 11.83 11.61 -2.43
C MET A 7 10.49 10.91 -2.19
N VAL A 8 9.79 11.25 -1.11
CA VAL A 8 8.46 10.69 -0.82
C VAL A 8 7.51 10.98 -1.96
N ASN A 9 7.54 12.19 -2.53
CA ASN A 9 6.67 12.54 -3.66
C ASN A 9 6.96 11.68 -4.90
N VAL A 10 8.24 11.50 -5.24
CA VAL A 10 8.66 10.64 -6.37
C VAL A 10 8.25 9.18 -6.13
N ILE A 11 8.42 8.67 -4.91
CA ILE A 11 8.02 7.30 -4.54
C ILE A 11 6.50 7.12 -4.65
N LEU A 12 5.71 8.06 -4.15
CA LEU A 12 4.25 8.03 -4.26
C LEU A 12 3.81 8.02 -5.74
N MET A 13 4.47 8.82 -6.57
CA MET A 13 4.18 8.88 -8.00
C MET A 13 4.50 7.55 -8.70
N MET A 14 5.60 6.88 -8.33
CA MET A 14 5.90 5.52 -8.81
C MET A 14 4.89 4.49 -8.31
N LEU A 15 4.45 4.58 -7.04
CA LEU A 15 3.50 3.63 -6.45
C LEU A 15 2.15 3.61 -7.18
N ILE A 16 1.70 4.73 -7.74
CA ILE A 16 0.45 4.79 -8.53
C ILE A 16 0.50 3.88 -9.76
N TRP A 17 1.69 3.69 -10.36
CA TRP A 17 1.88 2.82 -11.51
C TRP A 17 2.24 1.39 -11.11
N LEU A 18 2.93 1.23 -9.98
CA LEU A 18 3.35 -0.08 -9.46
C LEU A 18 2.20 -0.84 -8.77
N THR A 19 1.17 -0.13 -8.32
CA THR A 19 -0.09 -0.72 -7.88
C THR A 19 -1.12 -0.61 -9.00
N PRO A 20 -2.04 -1.57 -9.14
CA PRO A 20 -3.07 -1.55 -10.18
C PRO A 20 -4.17 -0.54 -9.82
N ILE A 21 -3.83 0.73 -9.62
CA ILE A 21 -4.80 1.82 -9.38
C ILE A 21 -5.42 2.27 -10.70
N MET A 22 -4.58 2.46 -11.72
CA MET A 22 -4.98 2.98 -13.04
C MET A 22 -5.43 1.89 -14.02
N TYR A 23 -5.13 0.63 -13.73
CA TYR A 23 -5.42 -0.52 -14.59
C TYR A 23 -5.96 -1.67 -13.74
N VAL A 24 -6.80 -2.51 -14.35
CA VAL A 24 -7.25 -3.76 -13.71
C VAL A 24 -6.19 -4.82 -13.92
N LYS A 25 -5.88 -5.60 -12.88
CA LYS A 25 -4.86 -6.66 -12.91
C LYS A 25 -5.10 -7.67 -14.04
N ASP A 26 -6.36 -7.94 -14.35
CA ASP A 26 -6.81 -8.87 -15.41
C ASP A 26 -6.35 -8.49 -16.82
N PHE A 27 -5.92 -7.25 -17.07
CA PHE A 27 -5.40 -6.83 -18.38
C PHE A 27 -3.95 -7.26 -18.64
N ILE A 28 -3.27 -7.85 -17.64
CA ILE A 28 -1.86 -8.23 -17.75
C ILE A 28 -1.74 -9.75 -17.91
N ASP A 29 -1.52 -10.21 -19.14
CA ASP A 29 -1.35 -11.65 -19.46
C ASP A 29 0.01 -12.23 -19.04
N ASN A 30 0.86 -11.48 -18.33
CA ASN A 30 2.20 -11.93 -17.93
C ASN A 30 2.22 -12.38 -16.46
N ASP A 31 2.35 -13.70 -16.24
CA ASP A 31 2.39 -14.34 -14.92
C ASP A 31 3.46 -13.77 -13.97
N THR A 32 4.61 -13.35 -14.52
CA THR A 32 5.70 -12.78 -13.71
C THR A 32 5.28 -11.44 -13.12
N PHE A 33 4.58 -10.64 -13.92
CA PHE A 33 4.12 -9.33 -13.50
C PHE A 33 2.93 -9.44 -12.55
N GLN A 34 2.02 -10.39 -12.78
CA GLN A 34 0.94 -10.67 -11.84
C GLN A 34 1.47 -11.09 -10.46
N THR A 35 2.46 -11.99 -10.42
CA THR A 35 3.09 -12.42 -9.16
C THR A 35 3.79 -11.26 -8.45
N MET A 36 4.42 -10.35 -9.21
CA MET A 36 5.06 -9.16 -8.64
C MET A 36 4.04 -8.21 -8.01
N LEU A 37 2.84 -8.07 -8.60
CA LEU A 37 1.75 -7.29 -8.03
C LEU A 37 1.17 -7.93 -6.76
N ASP A 38 1.08 -9.27 -6.72
CA ASP A 38 0.56 -10.02 -5.56
C ASP A 38 1.46 -9.94 -4.33
N ILE A 39 2.76 -9.69 -4.51
CA ILE A 39 3.66 -9.46 -3.37
C ILE A 39 3.33 -8.14 -2.65
N ASN A 40 2.72 -7.18 -3.34
CA ASN A 40 2.44 -5.87 -2.77
C ASN A 40 1.07 -5.86 -2.05
N PRO A 41 1.03 -5.68 -0.72
CA PRO A 41 -0.23 -5.68 0.03
C PRO A 41 -1.19 -4.55 -0.38
N LEU A 42 -0.68 -3.45 -0.94
CA LEU A 42 -1.51 -2.36 -1.44
C LEU A 42 -2.36 -2.77 -2.66
N THR A 43 -1.90 -3.76 -3.43
CA THR A 43 -2.64 -4.31 -4.57
C THR A 43 -4.00 -4.86 -4.14
N TYR A 44 -4.03 -5.64 -3.05
CA TYR A 44 -5.27 -6.20 -2.50
C TYR A 44 -6.23 -5.11 -2.01
N ILE A 45 -5.70 -4.10 -1.30
CA ILE A 45 -6.52 -2.98 -0.81
C ILE A 45 -7.17 -2.26 -1.99
N VAL A 46 -6.40 -1.91 -3.02
CA VAL A 46 -6.90 -1.22 -4.22
C VAL A 46 -7.91 -2.09 -4.98
N GLY A 47 -7.63 -3.39 -5.14
CA GLY A 47 -8.54 -4.34 -5.78
C GLY A 47 -9.90 -4.38 -5.10
N MET A 48 -9.93 -4.47 -3.76
CA MET A 48 -11.18 -4.44 -2.99
C MET A 48 -11.99 -3.17 -3.23
N PHE A 49 -11.33 -2.02 -3.35
CA PHE A 49 -12.00 -0.75 -3.69
C PHE A 49 -12.57 -0.79 -5.10
N GLN A 50 -11.86 -1.37 -6.06
CA GLN A 50 -12.35 -1.53 -7.42
C GLN A 50 -13.55 -2.48 -7.50
N ASP A 51 -13.53 -3.60 -6.77
CA ASP A 51 -14.66 -4.54 -6.61
C ASP A 51 -15.92 -3.87 -6.09
N CYS A 52 -15.78 -3.08 -5.03
CA CYS A 52 -16.90 -2.35 -4.46
C CYS A 52 -17.45 -1.26 -5.41
N LEU A 53 -16.57 -0.49 -6.05
CA LEU A 53 -16.94 0.70 -6.82
C LEU A 53 -17.35 0.39 -8.25
N TYR A 54 -16.56 -0.40 -8.98
CA TYR A 54 -16.78 -0.69 -10.40
C TYR A 54 -17.69 -1.90 -10.60
N TRP A 55 -17.41 -3.01 -9.91
CA TRP A 55 -18.13 -4.27 -10.11
C TRP A 55 -19.31 -4.46 -9.16
N LYS A 56 -19.45 -3.60 -8.13
CA LYS A 56 -20.45 -3.73 -7.05
C LYS A 56 -20.45 -5.12 -6.42
N ALA A 57 -19.29 -5.76 -6.43
CA ALA A 57 -19.07 -7.08 -5.87
C ALA A 57 -18.60 -6.92 -4.42
N VAL A 58 -18.93 -7.91 -3.60
CA VAL A 58 -18.34 -8.01 -2.26
C VAL A 58 -16.91 -8.54 -2.46
N PRO A 59 -15.88 -7.81 -1.98
CA PRO A 59 -14.51 -8.25 -2.10
C PRO A 59 -14.30 -9.60 -1.39
N GLY A 60 -13.34 -10.38 -1.89
CA GLY A 60 -13.00 -11.67 -1.30
C GLY A 60 -12.64 -11.55 0.19
N ILE A 61 -13.08 -12.53 0.99
CA ILE A 61 -12.70 -12.60 2.41
C ILE A 61 -11.18 -12.74 2.57
N GLU A 62 -10.53 -13.41 1.62
CA GLU A 62 -9.07 -13.57 1.58
C GLU A 62 -8.36 -12.21 1.45
N ASP A 63 -8.80 -11.37 0.52
CA ASP A 63 -8.24 -10.02 0.31
C ASP A 63 -8.42 -9.16 1.57
N ALA A 64 -9.59 -9.26 2.22
CA ALA A 64 -9.87 -8.56 3.46
C ALA A 64 -8.92 -8.98 4.60
N ILE A 65 -8.63 -10.28 4.73
CA ILE A 65 -7.69 -10.79 5.74
C ILE A 65 -6.28 -10.28 5.47
N ILE A 66 -5.83 -10.30 4.21
CA ILE A 66 -4.52 -9.80 3.80
C ILE A 66 -4.41 -8.29 4.09
N ALA A 67 -5.44 -7.52 3.75
CA ALA A 67 -5.48 -6.08 4.01
C ALA A 67 -5.42 -5.75 5.50
N VAL A 68 -6.15 -6.49 6.35
CA VAL A 68 -6.09 -6.32 7.81
C VAL A 68 -4.71 -6.68 8.35
N ALA A 69 -4.15 -7.81 7.93
CA ALA A 69 -2.81 -8.23 8.34
C ALA A 69 -1.74 -7.18 7.96
N ALA A 70 -1.78 -6.68 6.72
CA ALA A 70 -0.88 -5.62 6.26
C ALA A 70 -1.04 -4.32 7.06
N SER A 71 -2.28 -3.95 7.39
CA SER A 71 -2.58 -2.76 8.20
C SER A 71 -2.01 -2.87 9.60
N VAL A 72 -2.15 -4.04 10.24
CA VAL A 72 -1.57 -4.32 11.57
C VAL A 72 -0.04 -4.26 11.52
N ILE A 73 0.58 -4.87 10.50
CA ILE A 73 2.03 -4.82 10.32
C ILE A 73 2.51 -3.37 10.16
N MET A 74 1.84 -2.57 9.33
CA MET A 74 2.21 -1.16 9.17
C MET A 74 2.00 -0.34 10.44
N LEU A 75 0.96 -0.63 11.21
CA LEU A 75 0.74 0.03 12.50
C LEU A 75 1.87 -0.30 13.48
N LEU A 76 2.29 -1.56 13.56
CA LEU A 76 3.41 -1.98 14.42
C LEU A 76 4.72 -1.33 13.99
N ILE A 77 5.03 -1.32 12.68
CA ILE A 77 6.23 -0.66 12.14
C ILE A 77 6.18 0.83 12.43
N GLY A 78 5.04 1.48 12.14
CA GLY A 78 4.86 2.91 12.38
C GLY A 78 5.02 3.28 13.86
N THR A 79 4.48 2.46 14.77
CA THR A 79 4.60 2.65 16.22
C THR A 79 6.04 2.46 16.67
N ALA A 80 6.72 1.40 16.23
CA ALA A 80 8.11 1.14 16.60
C ALA A 80 9.07 2.23 16.10
N VAL A 81 8.86 2.73 14.87
CA VAL A 81 9.61 3.86 14.31
C VAL A 81 9.29 5.12 15.11
N PHE A 82 8.01 5.40 15.38
CA PHE A 82 7.60 6.57 16.14
C PHE A 82 8.20 6.59 17.55
N GLU A 83 8.12 5.49 18.29
CA GLU A 83 8.72 5.37 19.63
C GLU A 83 10.23 5.62 19.62
N LYS A 84 10.93 5.11 18.59
CA LYS A 84 12.38 5.29 18.46
C LYS A 84 12.80 6.74 18.23
N TYR A 85 12.00 7.52 17.47
CA TYR A 85 12.34 8.89 17.09
C TYR A 85 11.57 9.96 17.89
N SER A 86 10.55 9.60 18.68
CA SER A 86 9.83 10.55 19.53
C SER A 86 10.68 11.27 20.59
N PRO A 87 11.76 10.67 21.17
CA PRO A 87 12.59 11.37 22.15
C PRO A 87 13.34 12.56 21.53
N ASP A 88 13.85 12.42 20.31
CA ASP A 88 14.54 13.49 19.57
C ASP A 88 13.60 14.65 19.22
N PHE A 89 12.30 14.38 19.01
CA PHE A 89 11.32 15.43 18.73
C PHE A 89 10.93 16.23 19.99
N ALA A 90 10.98 15.61 21.17
CA ALA A 90 10.65 16.26 22.43
C ALA A 90 11.73 17.24 22.92
N GLU A 91 13.00 17.07 22.52
CA GLU A 91 14.10 18.00 22.85
C GLU A 91 14.13 19.25 21.95
N VAL A 92 13.45 19.25 20.81
CA VAL A 92 13.50 20.34 19.81
C VAL A 92 12.32 21.33 19.96
N LEU A 93 11.39 21.07 20.89
CA LEU A 93 10.24 21.94 21.25
C LEU A 93 10.52 22.74 22.53
#